data_AF-A0A965N2Q8-F1
#
_entry.id   AF-A0A965N2Q8-F1
#
_cell.length_a   1.000
_cell.length_b   1.000
_cell.length_c   1.000
_cell.angle_alpha   90.00
_cell.angle_beta   90.00
_cell.angle_gamma   90.00
#
_symmetry.space_group_name_H-M   'P 1'
#
loop_
_entity.id
_entity.type
_entity.pdbx_description
1 polymer ?
#
loop_
_entity_poly.entity_id
_entity_poly.type
_entity_poly.pdbx_seq_one_letter_code
_entity_poly.pdbx_strand_id
1 'polypeptide(L)'
;VRPPPSLVNIFKELEADLGISRPRHGFLEHWAQQGVLLLNSVLTVEMGQAASHQRKGWEEFTDAVVRAVNDRPDPIIFLLWGTYAQKKASFVDTNRHLVLKAAHPSPLSAHNGFLGCRHFSKANSFLTSHGLPPIDWSLPDNPA
;
A
#
# COMPACT_ATOMS: atom_id res chain seq x y z
N VAL A 1 12.27 12.62 9.56
CA VAL A 1 10.84 12.83 9.93
C VAL A 1 10.36 11.61 10.71
N ARG A 2 9.62 11.80 11.82
CA ARG A 2 9.07 10.66 12.59
C ARG A 2 7.94 10.00 11.81
N PRO A 3 7.84 8.65 11.78
CA PRO A 3 6.73 7.96 11.12
C PRO A 3 5.36 8.40 11.67
N PRO A 4 4.37 8.71 10.82
CA PRO A 4 3.02 8.99 11.26
C PRO A 4 2.34 7.72 11.82
N PRO A 5 1.26 7.84 12.62
CA PRO A 5 0.63 6.71 13.30
C PRO A 5 0.21 5.54 12.40
N SER A 6 -0.33 5.82 11.21
CA SER A 6 -0.67 4.79 10.24
C SER A 6 0.56 4.00 9.77
N LEU A 7 1.68 4.69 9.53
CA LEU A 7 2.93 4.04 9.12
C LEU A 7 3.55 3.21 10.25
N VAL A 8 3.42 3.65 11.50
CA VAL A 8 3.80 2.84 12.66
C VAL A 8 3.03 1.52 12.69
N ASN A 9 1.73 1.53 12.39
CA ASN A 9 0.95 0.29 12.32
C ASN A 9 1.32 -0.58 11.12
N ILE A 10 1.64 0.01 9.96
CA ILE A 10 2.21 -0.72 8.82
C ILE A 10 3.49 -1.46 9.25
N PHE A 11 4.41 -0.80 9.98
CA PHE A 11 5.62 -1.46 10.49
C PHE A 11 5.35 -2.52 11.56
N LYS A 12 4.35 -2.33 12.42
CA LYS A 12 3.92 -3.39 13.36
C LYS A 12 3.44 -4.63 12.63
N GLU A 13 2.64 -4.45 11.59
CA GLU A 13 2.15 -5.56 10.77
C GLU A 13 3.30 -6.24 10.03
N LEU A 14 4.22 -5.45 9.48
CA LEU A 14 5.39 -5.98 8.77
C LEU A 14 6.29 -6.84 9.68
N GLU A 15 6.54 -6.37 10.90
CA GLU A 15 7.30 -7.11 11.92
C GLU A 15 6.57 -8.40 12.32
N ALA A 16 5.26 -8.33 12.54
CA ALA A 16 4.47 -9.51 12.91
C ALA A 16 4.35 -10.53 11.76
N ASP A 17 4.28 -10.07 10.51
CA ASP A 17 4.09 -10.92 9.34
C ASP A 17 5.39 -11.57 8.86
N LEU A 18 6.48 -10.80 8.81
CA LEU A 18 7.76 -11.19 8.20
C LEU A 18 8.96 -11.18 9.16
N GLY A 19 8.79 -10.75 10.41
CA GLY A 19 9.89 -10.66 11.38
C GLY A 19 10.86 -9.50 11.10
N ILE A 20 10.49 -8.55 10.25
CA ILE A 20 11.33 -7.42 9.85
C ILE A 20 11.31 -6.35 10.95
N SER A 21 12.50 -5.98 11.45
CA SER A 21 12.67 -4.93 12.45
C SER A 21 12.11 -3.59 11.98
N ARG A 22 11.49 -2.85 12.90
CA ARG A 22 10.88 -1.55 12.58
C ARG A 22 11.95 -0.48 12.32
N PRO A 23 11.90 0.21 11.17
CA PRO A 23 12.85 1.27 10.84
C PRO A 23 12.56 2.53 11.67
N ARG A 24 13.58 3.37 11.83
CA ARG A 24 13.49 4.63 12.61
C ARG A 24 12.96 5.82 11.80
N HIS A 25 12.68 5.62 10.51
CA HIS A 25 12.19 6.63 9.58
C HIS A 25 10.98 6.14 8.79
N GLY A 26 10.33 7.05 8.05
CA GLY A 26 9.17 6.76 7.20
C GLY A 26 9.42 6.83 5.70
N PHE A 27 10.67 6.87 5.26
CA PHE A 27 11.03 6.93 3.84
C PHE A 27 10.91 5.56 3.15
N LEU A 28 9.94 5.43 2.24
CA LEU A 28 9.55 4.16 1.60
C LEU A 28 10.06 4.01 0.15
N GLU A 29 11.00 4.85 -0.27
CA GLU A 29 11.50 4.83 -1.65
C GLU A 29 12.12 3.48 -2.04
N HIS A 30 12.73 2.77 -1.08
CA HIS A 30 13.27 1.43 -1.30
C HIS A 30 12.20 0.44 -1.83
N TRP A 31 10.94 0.55 -1.37
CA TRP A 31 9.85 -0.27 -1.91
C TRP A 31 9.48 0.17 -3.33
N ALA A 32 9.44 1.49 -3.58
CA ALA A 32 9.11 2.03 -4.89
C ALA A 32 10.12 1.61 -5.98
N GLN A 33 11.41 1.60 -5.65
CA GLN A 33 12.48 1.14 -6.54
C GLN A 33 12.36 -0.35 -6.93
N GLN A 34 11.64 -1.15 -6.13
CA GLN A 34 11.35 -2.56 -6.39
C GLN A 34 10.01 -2.78 -7.13
N GLY A 35 9.35 -1.70 -7.58
CA GLY A 35 8.09 -1.78 -8.32
C GLY A 35 6.83 -1.63 -7.47
N VAL A 36 6.94 -1.23 -6.20
CA VAL A 36 5.77 -0.93 -5.36
C VAL A 36 5.24 0.47 -5.66
N LEU A 37 4.11 0.56 -6.37
CA LEU A 37 3.46 1.84 -6.62
C LEU A 37 2.72 2.35 -5.37
N LEU A 38 3.28 3.36 -4.71
CA LEU A 38 2.70 4.02 -3.54
C LEU A 38 1.81 5.22 -3.96
N LEU A 39 0.57 4.93 -4.34
CA LEU A 39 -0.36 5.93 -4.90
C LEU A 39 -1.40 6.43 -3.88
N ASN A 40 -1.38 7.74 -3.61
CA ASN A 40 -2.46 8.42 -2.91
C ASN A 40 -3.63 8.70 -3.87
N SER A 41 -4.86 8.80 -3.35
CA SER A 41 -6.02 9.21 -4.17
C SER A 41 -6.11 10.70 -4.43
N VAL A 42 -5.49 11.51 -3.57
CA VAL A 42 -5.33 12.95 -3.71
C VAL A 42 -3.84 13.24 -3.56
N LEU A 43 -3.22 13.86 -4.57
CA LEU A 43 -1.76 13.95 -4.66
C LEU A 43 -1.17 15.23 -4.05
N THR A 44 -2.01 16.16 -3.63
CA THR A 44 -1.58 17.41 -2.98
C THR A 44 -2.51 17.75 -1.81
N VAL A 45 -2.00 18.53 -0.87
CA VAL A 45 -2.74 19.00 0.30
C VAL A 45 -2.19 20.36 0.71
N GLU A 46 -3.06 21.26 1.13
CA GLU A 46 -2.68 22.52 1.76
C GLU A 46 -2.11 22.28 3.17
N MET A 47 -1.10 23.07 3.54
CA MET A 47 -0.41 22.91 4.82
C MET A 47 -1.37 23.03 6.00
N GLY A 48 -1.43 21.99 6.84
CA GLY A 48 -2.28 21.94 8.02
C GLY A 48 -3.78 21.68 7.75
N GLN A 49 -4.19 21.59 6.49
CA GLN A 49 -5.60 21.41 6.10
C GLN A 49 -5.80 20.02 5.49
N ALA A 50 -6.07 19.03 6.35
CA ALA A 50 -6.33 17.66 5.92
C ALA A 50 -7.47 17.61 4.88
N ALA A 51 -7.28 16.86 3.79
CA ALA A 51 -8.23 16.69 2.70
C ALA A 51 -8.67 17.99 1.97
N SER A 52 -7.91 19.09 2.11
CA SER A 52 -8.18 20.40 1.44
C SER A 52 -8.36 20.32 -0.08
N HIS A 53 -7.66 19.40 -0.75
CA HIS A 53 -7.77 19.20 -2.20
C HIS A 53 -8.63 17.99 -2.60
N GLN A 54 -9.43 17.46 -1.68
CA GLN A 54 -10.42 16.43 -2.02
C GLN A 54 -11.48 16.99 -2.98
N ARG A 55 -11.90 16.18 -3.95
CA ARG A 55 -12.88 16.52 -5.00
C ARG A 55 -12.44 17.69 -5.88
N LYS A 56 -11.13 17.83 -6.08
CA LYS A 56 -10.53 18.84 -6.98
C LYS A 56 -9.97 18.24 -8.28
N GLY A 57 -10.31 16.99 -8.59
CA GLY A 57 -9.94 16.30 -9.83
C GLY A 57 -8.82 15.27 -9.70
N TRP A 58 -8.08 15.26 -8.58
CA TRP A 58 -7.04 14.25 -8.34
C TRP A 58 -7.60 12.82 -8.30
N GLU A 59 -8.81 12.65 -7.80
CA GLU A 59 -9.45 11.34 -7.72
C GLU A 59 -9.67 10.73 -9.11
N GLU A 60 -10.09 11.54 -10.09
CA GLU A 60 -10.31 11.10 -11.48
C GLU A 60 -8.99 10.68 -12.14
N PHE A 61 -7.94 11.48 -11.95
CA PHE A 61 -6.60 11.15 -12.44
C PHE A 61 -6.09 9.84 -11.85
N THR A 62 -6.16 9.70 -10.53
CA THR A 62 -5.65 8.51 -9.85
C THR A 62 -6.55 7.28 -10.11
N ASP A 63 -7.85 7.45 -10.38
CA ASP A 63 -8.71 6.38 -10.89
C ASP A 63 -8.24 5.90 -12.27
N ALA A 64 -7.90 6.82 -13.17
CA ALA A 64 -7.35 6.46 -14.48
C ALA A 64 -6.02 5.72 -14.36
N VAL A 65 -5.15 6.10 -13.41
CA VAL A 65 -3.91 5.35 -13.11
C VAL A 65 -4.22 3.92 -12.66
N VAL A 66 -5.18 3.72 -11.74
CA VAL A 66 -5.56 2.38 -11.28
C VAL A 66 -6.13 1.54 -12.42
N ARG A 67 -6.93 2.13 -13.32
CA ARG A 67 -7.41 1.44 -14.54
C ARG A 67 -6.26 1.04 -15.45
N ALA A 68 -5.35 1.96 -15.76
CA ALA A 68 -4.19 1.67 -16.60
C ALA A 68 -3.31 0.56 -16.00
N VAL A 69 -3.17 0.51 -14.67
CA VAL A 69 -2.47 -0.58 -13.97
C VAL A 69 -3.23 -1.90 -14.14
N ASN A 70 -4.55 -1.92 -13.96
CA ASN A 70 -5.40 -3.11 -14.18
C ASN A 70 -5.38 -3.63 -15.64
N ASP A 71 -5.16 -2.74 -16.60
CA ASP A 71 -5.12 -3.12 -18.02
C ASP A 71 -3.76 -3.70 -18.44
N ARG A 72 -2.73 -3.62 -17.58
CA ARG A 72 -1.42 -4.21 -17.86
C ARG A 72 -1.51 -5.72 -18.03
N PRO A 73 -0.73 -6.33 -18.93
CA PRO A 73 -0.78 -7.76 -19.18
C PRO A 73 -0.27 -8.58 -17.99
N ASP A 74 0.74 -8.07 -17.28
CA ASP A 74 1.37 -8.73 -16.14
C ASP A 74 0.38 -8.85 -14.96
N PRO A 75 0.39 -9.96 -14.20
CA PRO A 75 -0.31 -10.06 -12.93
C PRO A 75 0.18 -8.98 -11.95
N ILE A 76 -0.74 -8.37 -11.21
CA ILE A 76 -0.45 -7.28 -10.27
C ILE A 76 -1.12 -7.58 -8.94
N ILE A 77 -0.49 -7.14 -7.86
CA ILE A 77 -1.02 -7.26 -6.50
C ILE A 77 -1.55 -5.91 -6.04
N PHE A 78 -2.84 -5.84 -5.73
CA PHE A 78 -3.49 -4.65 -5.18
C PHE A 78 -3.68 -4.82 -3.67
N LEU A 79 -2.98 -3.99 -2.89
CA LEU A 79 -3.16 -3.89 -1.43
C LEU A 79 -4.18 -2.78 -1.11
N LEU A 80 -5.41 -3.17 -0.82
CA LEU A 80 -6.54 -2.25 -0.62
C LEU A 80 -6.89 -2.13 0.86
N TRP A 81 -6.27 -1.16 1.53
CA TRP A 81 -6.46 -0.91 2.96
C TRP A 81 -7.52 0.17 3.21
N GLY A 82 -8.63 -0.22 3.82
CA GLY A 82 -9.76 0.67 4.11
C GLY A 82 -10.82 0.72 3.01
N THR A 83 -12.02 1.14 3.40
CA THR A 83 -13.22 1.12 2.53
C THR A 83 -13.06 2.01 1.30
N TYR A 84 -12.37 3.13 1.41
CA TYR A 84 -12.13 4.04 0.29
C TYR A 84 -11.28 3.39 -0.81
N ALA A 85 -10.16 2.76 -0.45
CA ALA A 85 -9.30 2.04 -1.39
C ALA A 85 -10.04 0.86 -2.04
N GLN A 86 -10.81 0.11 -1.24
CA GLN A 86 -11.61 -1.02 -1.73
C GLN A 86 -12.68 -0.59 -2.74
N LYS A 87 -13.34 0.56 -2.54
CA LYS A 87 -14.30 1.11 -3.49
C LYS A 87 -13.61 1.57 -4.78
N LYS A 88 -12.50 2.30 -4.65
CA LYS A 88 -11.72 2.82 -5.80
C LYS A 88 -11.26 1.71 -6.74
N ALA A 89 -10.84 0.56 -6.22
CA ALA A 89 -10.37 -0.57 -7.01
C ALA A 89 -11.41 -1.71 -7.13
N SER A 90 -12.70 -1.40 -7.02
CA SER A 90 -13.78 -2.40 -7.13
C SER A 90 -13.92 -3.01 -8.54
N PHE A 91 -13.39 -2.33 -9.56
CA PHE A 91 -13.39 -2.77 -10.95
C PHE A 91 -12.18 -3.65 -11.33
N VAL A 92 -11.24 -3.90 -10.42
CA VAL A 92 -10.04 -4.68 -10.72
C VAL A 92 -10.40 -6.12 -11.07
N ASP A 93 -9.80 -6.65 -12.13
CA ASP A 93 -10.02 -8.03 -12.58
C ASP A 93 -9.30 -9.02 -11.66
N THR A 94 -10.07 -9.64 -10.76
CA THR A 94 -9.56 -10.60 -9.78
C THR A 94 -9.20 -11.96 -10.36
N ASN A 95 -9.50 -12.23 -11.63
CA ASN A 95 -9.03 -13.46 -12.29
C ASN A 95 -7.56 -13.36 -12.71
N ARG A 96 -7.08 -12.14 -12.96
CA ARG A 96 -5.73 -11.84 -13.44
C ARG A 96 -4.83 -11.27 -12.35
N HIS A 97 -5.40 -10.48 -11.45
CA HIS A 97 -4.68 -9.77 -10.40
C HIS A 97 -5.00 -10.35 -9.02
N LEU A 98 -4.04 -10.29 -8.10
CA LEU A 98 -4.31 -10.57 -6.69
C LEU A 98 -4.85 -9.31 -6.01
N VAL A 99 -6.02 -9.41 -5.38
CA VAL A 99 -6.60 -8.30 -4.61
C VAL A 99 -6.67 -8.69 -3.13
N LEU A 100 -5.87 -8.01 -2.30
CA LEU A 100 -5.83 -8.21 -0.85
C LEU A 100 -6.50 -7.03 -0.16
N LYS A 101 -7.56 -7.30 0.62
CA LYS A 101 -8.38 -6.29 1.30
C LYS A 101 -8.22 -6.42 2.82
N ALA A 102 -8.01 -5.29 3.48
CA ALA A 102 -7.96 -5.22 4.95
C ALA A 102 -8.54 -3.89 5.44
N ALA A 103 -8.71 -3.75 6.76
CA ALA A 103 -9.04 -2.46 7.36
C ALA A 103 -7.90 -1.43 7.12
N HIS A 104 -8.17 -0.15 7.34
CA HIS A 104 -7.14 0.88 7.18
C HIS A 104 -6.12 0.82 8.34
N PRO A 105 -4.82 1.08 8.11
CA PRO A 105 -3.78 1.05 9.15
C PRO A 105 -3.87 2.18 10.19
N SER A 106 -4.81 3.13 10.03
CA SER A 106 -5.05 4.18 11.05
C SER A 106 -5.33 3.57 12.42
N PRO A 107 -4.89 4.20 13.53
CA PRO A 107 -5.22 3.76 14.89
C PRO A 107 -6.70 3.46 15.14
N LEU A 108 -7.61 4.16 14.43
CA LEU A 108 -9.06 3.97 14.57
C LEU A 108 -9.57 2.60 14.08
N SER A 109 -8.82 1.94 13.20
CA SER A 109 -9.28 0.70 12.53
C SER A 109 -8.24 -0.41 12.49
N ALA A 110 -7.00 -0.16 12.91
CA ALA A 110 -5.90 -1.11 12.73
C ALA A 110 -6.17 -2.47 13.43
N HIS A 111 -6.69 -2.42 14.66
CA HIS A 111 -7.05 -3.61 15.43
C HIS A 111 -8.29 -4.34 14.89
N ASN A 112 -9.08 -3.69 14.03
CA ASN A 112 -10.31 -4.22 13.47
C ASN A 112 -10.09 -4.83 12.07
N GLY A 113 -8.92 -5.44 11.85
CA GLY A 113 -8.64 -6.23 10.65
C GLY A 113 -7.52 -5.72 9.74
N PHE A 114 -6.68 -4.77 10.16
CA PHE A 114 -5.41 -4.51 9.48
C PHE A 114 -4.28 -5.36 10.09
N LEU A 115 -4.15 -5.30 11.42
CA LEU A 115 -3.18 -6.14 12.14
C LEU A 115 -3.59 -7.62 12.03
N GLY A 116 -2.65 -8.47 11.63
CA GLY A 116 -2.85 -9.87 11.32
C GLY A 116 -3.35 -10.15 9.89
N CYS A 117 -3.45 -9.14 9.00
CA CYS A 117 -3.90 -9.37 7.63
C CYS A 117 -2.86 -10.14 6.79
N ARG A 118 -1.58 -10.04 7.15
CA ARG A 118 -0.44 -10.73 6.53
C ARG A 118 -0.29 -10.46 5.03
N HIS A 119 -0.54 -9.22 4.63
CA HIS A 119 -0.54 -8.85 3.22
C HIS A 119 0.87 -8.91 2.59
N PHE A 120 1.93 -8.67 3.35
CA PHE A 120 3.30 -8.64 2.81
C PHE A 120 3.77 -10.04 2.45
N SER A 121 3.57 -11.02 3.34
CA SER A 121 3.91 -12.43 3.06
C SER A 121 3.02 -13.03 1.97
N LYS A 122 1.73 -12.68 1.93
CA LYS A 122 0.81 -13.10 0.84
C LYS A 122 1.23 -12.52 -0.51
N ALA A 123 1.62 -11.24 -0.55
CA ALA A 123 2.13 -10.60 -1.76
C ALA A 123 3.38 -11.31 -2.28
N ASN A 124 4.37 -11.54 -1.42
CA ASN A 124 5.59 -12.26 -1.82
C ASN A 124 5.32 -13.71 -2.22
N SER A 125 4.39 -14.39 -1.56
CA SER A 125 3.99 -15.75 -1.94
C SER A 125 3.38 -15.80 -3.35
N PHE A 126 2.57 -14.80 -3.71
CA PHE A 126 2.03 -14.67 -5.07
C PHE A 126 3.10 -14.39 -6.11
N LEU A 127 4.05 -13.49 -5.82
CA LEU A 127 5.17 -13.20 -6.73
C LEU A 127 5.98 -14.48 -6.98
N THR A 128 6.38 -15.17 -5.91
CA THR A 128 7.14 -16.42 -6.00
C THR A 128 6.37 -17.49 -6.77
N SER A 129 5.06 -17.65 -6.56
CA SER A 129 4.26 -18.64 -7.28
C SER A 129 4.11 -18.34 -8.77
N HIS A 130 4.38 -17.10 -9.20
CA HIS A 130 4.39 -16.68 -10.60
C HIS A 130 5.82 -16.55 -11.17
N GLY A 131 6.84 -17.03 -10.44
CA GLY A 131 8.24 -16.95 -10.88
C GLY A 131 8.82 -15.53 -10.88
N LEU A 132 8.17 -14.59 -10.18
CA LEU A 132 8.63 -13.22 -10.02
C LEU A 132 9.43 -13.08 -8.70
N PRO A 133 10.44 -12.19 -8.67
CA PRO A 133 11.19 -11.94 -7.44
C PRO A 133 10.25 -11.37 -6.36
N PRO A 134 10.35 -11.84 -5.10
CA PRO A 134 9.63 -11.23 -3.99
C PRO A 134 10.15 -9.82 -3.71
N ILE A 135 9.32 -8.99 -3.06
CA ILE A 135 9.75 -7.66 -2.60
C ILE A 135 10.54 -7.82 -1.30
N ASP A 136 11.69 -7.16 -1.23
CA ASP A 136 12.37 -6.87 0.04
C ASP A 136 11.63 -5.73 0.74
N TRP A 137 10.81 -6.11 1.72
CA TRP A 137 10.04 -5.16 2.51
C TRP A 137 10.84 -4.50 3.62
N SER A 138 12.11 -4.89 3.84
CA SER A 138 12.97 -4.18 4.78
C SER A 138 13.24 -2.75 4.30
N LEU A 139 13.67 -1.86 5.21
CA LEU A 139 14.11 -0.52 4.83
C LEU A 139 15.55 -0.33 5.30
N PRO A 140 16.41 0.31 4.51
CA PRO A 140 17.79 0.57 4.89
C PRO A 140 17.84 1.53 6.08
N ASP A 141 18.76 1.31 7.04
CA ASP A 141 18.88 2.17 8.23
C ASP A 141 19.19 3.64 7.89
N ASN A 142 19.98 3.84 6.83
CA ASN A 142 20.31 5.15 6.29
C ASN A 142 19.73 5.27 4.87
N PRO A 143 18.53 5.86 4.72
CA PRO A 143 18.00 6.15 3.40
C PRO A 143 18.88 7.20 2.71
N ALA A 144 19.22 6.93 1.44
CA ALA A 144 19.98 7.85 0.59
C ALA A 144 19.18 9.11 0.25
#